data_AF-F2YPX7-F1
#
_entry.id   AF-F2YPX7-F1
#
_cell.length_a   1.000
_cell.length_b   1.000
_cell.length_c   1.000
_cell.angle_alpha   90.00
_cell.angle_beta   90.00
_cell.angle_gamma   90.00
#
_symmetry.space_group_name_H-M   'P 1'
#
loop_
_entity.id
_entity.type
_entity.pdbx_description
1 polymer ?
#
loop_
_entity_poly.entity_id
_entity_poly.type
_entity_poly.pdbx_seq_one_letter_code
_entity_poly.pdbx_strand_id
1 'polypeptide(L)' 'SNIVFTGNTCIGGHGISIGSISSDAVVSGIVISGNTVTNNDQALRIKTKASATSASVSNVTYSGNTGTGLRQFGILIDQ' A
#
# COMPACT_ATOMS: atom_id res chain seq x y z
N SER A 1 2.70 -10.56 8.98
CA SER A 1 4.01 -9.90 9.10
C SER A 1 4.96 -10.43 8.03
N ASN A 2 6.10 -9.77 7.78
CA ASN A 2 7.20 -10.22 6.91
C ASN A 2 6.76 -10.58 5.47
N ILE A 3 6.16 -9.61 4.79
CA ILE A 3 5.69 -9.77 3.40
C ILE A 3 6.55 -8.92 2.47
N VAL A 4 7.03 -9.53 1.39
CA VAL A 4 7.79 -8.85 0.33
C VAL A 4 6.97 -8.86 -0.96
N PHE A 5 6.78 -7.68 -1.54
CA PHE A 5 6.12 -7.48 -2.83
C PHE A 5 7.06 -6.69 -3.74
N THR A 6 7.80 -7.39 -4.59
CA THR A 6 8.89 -6.81 -5.37
C THR A 6 8.83 -7.09 -6.86
N GLY A 7 9.20 -6.11 -7.69
CA GLY A 7 9.37 -6.28 -9.14
C GLY A 7 8.08 -6.51 -9.93
N ASN A 8 6.93 -6.14 -9.38
CA ASN A 8 5.63 -6.41 -10.00
C ASN A 8 5.18 -5.27 -10.91
N THR A 9 4.30 -5.59 -11.85
CA THR A 9 3.59 -4.61 -12.67
C THR A 9 2.10 -4.63 -12.33
N CYS A 10 1.54 -3.48 -11.96
CA CYS A 10 0.12 -3.32 -11.62
C CYS A 10 -0.51 -2.29 -12.56
N ILE A 11 -1.61 -2.65 -13.26
CA ILE A 11 -2.20 -1.81 -14.31
C ILE A 11 -3.72 -1.68 -14.11
N GLY A 12 -4.25 -0.46 -14.23
CA GLY A 12 -5.70 -0.20 -14.33
C GLY A 12 -6.52 -0.27 -13.04
N GLY A 13 -5.92 -0.75 -11.94
CA GLY A 13 -6.59 -0.99 -10.66
C GLY A 13 -6.51 0.17 -9.66
N HIS A 14 -6.37 -0.17 -8.37
CA HIS A 14 -6.36 0.80 -7.26
C HIS A 14 -4.98 1.00 -6.61
N GLY A 15 -3.91 0.49 -7.23
CA GLY A 15 -2.54 0.55 -6.69
C GLY A 15 -2.22 -0.54 -5.66
N ILE A 16 -1.00 -0.51 -5.14
CA ILE A 16 -0.52 -1.45 -4.12
C ILE A 16 -0.98 -0.96 -2.75
N SER A 17 -1.80 -1.74 -2.06
CA SER A 17 -2.46 -1.32 -0.82
C SER A 17 -2.11 -2.23 0.37
N ILE A 18 -1.76 -1.62 1.51
CA ILE A 18 -1.83 -2.23 2.83
C ILE A 18 -3.17 -1.85 3.46
N GLY A 19 -4.04 -2.84 3.70
CA GLY A 19 -5.37 -2.66 4.26
C GLY A 19 -6.53 -2.90 3.26
N SER A 20 -7.78 -2.61 3.62
CA SER A 20 -8.20 -1.83 4.79
C SER A 20 -7.97 -2.57 6.11
N ILE A 21 -7.19 -1.97 6.99
CA ILE A 21 -6.91 -2.55 8.30
C ILE A 21 -8.16 -2.48 9.17
N SER A 22 -8.55 -3.63 9.73
CA SER A 22 -9.69 -3.75 10.65
C SER A 22 -9.19 -3.87 12.09
N SER A 23 -10.10 -3.85 13.07
CA SER A 23 -9.73 -4.05 14.46
C SER A 23 -8.92 -5.34 14.67
N ASP A 24 -8.03 -5.29 15.65
CA ASP A 24 -7.18 -6.42 16.09
C ASP A 24 -6.18 -6.93 15.04
N ALA A 25 -6.11 -6.31 13.86
CA ALA A 25 -5.16 -6.66 12.82
C ALA A 25 -3.80 -5.98 13.04
N VAL A 26 -2.73 -6.79 13.03
CA VAL A 26 -1.34 -6.31 13.12
C VAL A 26 -0.59 -6.66 11.85
N VAL A 27 -0.13 -5.62 11.15
CA VAL A 27 0.70 -5.73 9.95
C VAL A 27 2.07 -5.14 10.24
N SER A 28 3.13 -5.93 10.02
CA SER A 28 4.50 -5.47 10.27
C SER A 28 5.53 -6.12 9.34
N GLY A 29 6.63 -5.42 9.06
CA GLY A 29 7.75 -5.93 8.27
C GLY A 29 7.37 -6.10 6.80
N ILE A 30 6.86 -5.04 6.17
CA ILE A 30 6.40 -5.07 4.78
C ILE A 30 7.43 -4.37 3.89
N VAL A 31 7.87 -5.04 2.83
CA VAL A 31 8.74 -4.45 1.81
C VAL A 31 8.01 -4.42 0.48
N ILE A 32 7.84 -3.23 -0.09
CA ILE A 32 7.22 -3.00 -1.40
C ILE A 32 8.27 -2.29 -2.26
N SER A 33 8.89 -3.02 -3.19
CA SER A 33 10.06 -2.51 -3.91
C SER A 33 10.10 -2.76 -5.42
N GLY A 34 10.67 -1.84 -6.19
CA GLY A 34 10.91 -2.05 -7.62
C GLY A 34 9.66 -2.28 -8.47
N ASN A 35 8.47 -1.88 -7.98
CA ASN A 35 7.22 -2.13 -8.68
C ASN A 35 6.91 -1.03 -9.68
N THR A 36 6.28 -1.37 -10.81
CA THR A 36 5.74 -0.44 -11.78
C THR A 36 4.22 -0.39 -11.66
N VAL A 37 3.67 0.80 -11.42
CA VAL A 37 2.24 1.03 -11.21
C VAL A 37 1.74 2.02 -12.25
N THR A 38 0.89 1.57 -13.18
CA THR A 38 0.47 2.38 -14.33
C THR A 38 -1.04 2.47 -14.42
N ASN A 39 -1.57 3.68 -14.64
CA ASN A 39 -3.01 3.91 -14.84
C ASN A 39 -3.90 3.36 -13.70
N ASN A 40 -3.38 3.34 -12.48
CA ASN A 40 -4.15 3.00 -11.28
C ASN A 40 -4.75 4.26 -10.66
N ASP A 41 -5.69 4.11 -9.73
CA ASP A 41 -6.16 5.24 -8.92
C ASP A 41 -5.04 5.83 -8.08
N GLN A 42 -4.33 4.96 -7.36
CA GLN A 42 -3.24 5.29 -6.46
C GLN A 42 -1.98 4.56 -6.89
N ALA A 43 -0.78 5.04 -6.57
CA ALA A 43 0.41 4.19 -6.67
C ALA A 43 0.51 3.26 -5.46
N LEU A 44 0.65 3.86 -4.28
CA LEU A 44 0.88 3.19 -3.01
C LEU A 44 -0.13 3.66 -1.97
N ARG A 45 -0.65 2.74 -1.16
CA ARG A 45 -1.67 3.07 -0.16
C ARG A 45 -1.48 2.33 1.16
N ILE A 46 -1.63 3.05 2.27
CA ILE A 46 -1.95 2.47 3.58
C ILE A 46 -3.33 3.02 3.96
N LYS A 47 -4.29 2.13 4.18
CA LYS A 47 -5.65 2.51 4.57
C LYS A 47 -6.10 1.73 5.78
N THR A 48 -6.49 2.43 6.84
CA THR A 48 -7.20 1.80 7.96
C THR A 48 -8.69 2.05 7.83
N LYS A 49 -9.50 1.36 8.64
CA LYS A 49 -10.90 1.76 8.84
C LYS A 49 -10.92 2.73 10.01
N ALA A 50 -11.65 3.83 9.88
CA ALA A 50 -11.81 4.80 10.97
C ALA A 50 -12.37 4.18 12.27
N SER A 51 -13.13 3.08 12.17
CA SER A 51 -13.66 2.34 13.32
C SER A 51 -12.72 1.26 13.88
N ALA A 52 -11.54 1.07 13.29
CA ALA A 52 -10.61 0.06 13.74
C ALA A 52 -9.99 0.43 15.10
N THR A 53 -9.97 -0.53 16.00
CA THR A 53 -9.36 -0.43 17.34
C THR A 53 -8.34 -1.55 17.51
N SER A 54 -7.37 -1.37 18.41
CA SER A 54 -6.34 -2.40 18.69
C SER A 54 -5.59 -2.90 17.44
N ALA A 55 -5.44 -2.04 16.43
CA ALA A 55 -4.80 -2.39 15.16
C ALA A 55 -3.51 -1.61 14.95
N SER A 56 -2.58 -2.17 14.18
CA SER A 56 -1.34 -1.48 13.85
C SER A 56 -0.75 -1.85 12.50
N VAL A 57 -0.12 -0.86 11.87
CA VAL A 57 0.77 -1.03 10.72
C VAL A 57 2.12 -0.44 11.11
N SER A 58 3.18 -1.24 11.06
CA SER A 58 4.53 -0.80 11.46
C SER A 58 5.61 -1.39 10.56
N ASN A 59 6.79 -0.78 10.54
CA ASN A 59 7.94 -1.29 9.77
C ASN A 59 7.60 -1.60 8.29
N VAL A 60 7.20 -0.57 7.55
CA VAL A 60 6.90 -0.64 6.12
C VAL A 60 7.97 0.11 5.34
N THR A 61 8.54 -0.52 4.32
CA THR A 61 9.53 0.07 3.42
C THR A 61 8.99 0.09 2.00
N TYR A 62 8.96 1.28 1.39
CA TYR A 62 8.75 1.46 -0.04
C TYR A 62 10.08 1.91 -0.66
N SER A 63 10.56 1.22 -1.71
CA SER A 63 11.83 1.59 -2.35
C SER A 63 11.82 1.32 -3.86
N GLY A 64 12.21 2.30 -4.68
CA GLY A 64 12.36 2.11 -6.13
C GLY A 64 11.06 1.77 -6.88
N ASN A 65 9.89 2.11 -6.33
CA ASN A 65 8.63 1.95 -7.04
C ASN A 65 8.41 3.14 -7.99
N THR A 66 7.85 2.89 -9.16
CA THR A 66 7.54 3.93 -10.15
C THR A 66 6.04 3.93 -10.45
N GLY A 67 5.40 5.07 -10.24
CA GLY A 67 3.97 5.29 -10.54
C GLY A 67 3.79 6.27 -11.69
N THR A 68 2.98 5.92 -12.70
CA THR A 68 2.66 6.78 -13.85
C THR A 68 1.17 6.73 -14.20
N GLY A 69 0.63 7.83 -14.72
CA GLY A 69 -0.78 7.92 -15.13
C GLY A 69 -1.80 7.73 -13.99
N LEU A 70 -1.43 8.09 -12.77
CA LEU A 70 -2.28 7.88 -11.59
C LEU A 70 -3.50 8.81 -11.62
N ARG A 71 -4.69 8.27 -11.32
CA ARG A 71 -5.95 9.03 -11.44
C ARG A 71 -6.27 9.91 -10.23
N GLN A 72 -5.74 9.59 -9.06
CA GLN A 72 -6.06 10.30 -7.81
C GLN A 72 -4.80 10.74 -7.05
N PHE A 73 -4.08 9.84 -6.39
CA PHE A 73 -2.93 10.18 -5.55
C PHE A 73 -1.68 9.36 -5.90
N GLY A 74 -0.51 9.99 -5.80
CA GLY A 74 0.77 9.29 -5.81
C GLY A 74 0.86 8.27 -4.67
N ILE A 75 0.71 8.79 -3.45
CA ILE A 75 0.70 8.03 -2.22
C ILE A 75 -0.51 8.49 -1.41
N LEU A 76 -1.28 7.55 -0.86
CA LEU A 76 -2.37 7.83 0.07
C LEU A 76 -2.13 7.07 1.38
N ILE A 77 -1.98 7.79 2.49
CA ILE A 77 -1.93 7.22 3.83
C ILE A 77 -3.07 7.86 4.61
N ASP A 78 -4.07 7.06 4.98
CA ASP A 78 -5.32 7.54 5.56
C ASP A 78 -5.88 6.58 6.61
N GLN A 79 -6.68 7.11 7.53
CA GLN A 79 -7.30 6.35 8.63
C GLN A 79 -8.82 6.27 8.60
#